data_AF-A0A937SJ84-F1
#
_entry.id   AF-A0A937SJ84-F1
#
_cell.length_a   1.000
_cell.length_b   1.000
_cell.length_c   1.000
_cell.angle_alpha   90.00
_cell.angle_beta   90.00
_cell.angle_gamma   90.00
#
_symmetry.space_group_name_H-M   'P 1'
#
loop_
_entity.id
_entity.type
_entity.pdbx_description
1 polymer ?
#
loop_
_entity_poly.entity_id
_entity_poly.type
_entity_poly.pdbx_seq_one_letter_code
_entity_poly.pdbx_strand_id
1 'polypeptide(L)' 'MTGSITIHKLDAHGREVWSYAARLLGRGGGWITVEAAFDRADADLHGLVLRRGDRMVEQFFAERWYNVFAIHDGDGTR' A
#
# COMPACT_ATOMS: atom_id res chain seq x y z
N MET A 1 -8.85 15.87 -7.05
CA MET A 1 -7.56 16.30 -6.47
C MET A 1 -6.68 15.07 -6.30
N THR A 2 -5.61 14.94 -7.09
CA THR A 2 -4.60 13.88 -6.94
C THR A 2 -3.50 14.38 -6.02
N GLY A 3 -3.64 14.13 -4.72
CA GLY A 3 -2.61 14.46 -3.72
C GLY A 3 -1.63 13.29 -3.55
N SER A 4 -0.35 13.61 -3.34
CA SER A 4 0.64 12.64 -2.85
C SER A 4 0.59 12.60 -1.32
N ILE A 5 0.65 11.40 -0.75
CA ILE A 5 0.71 11.14 0.69
C ILE A 5 1.85 10.17 0.93
N THR A 6 2.60 10.36 2.00
CA THR A 6 3.59 9.37 2.45
C THR A 6 2.94 8.40 3.43
N ILE A 7 3.06 7.11 3.17
CA ILE A 7 2.66 6.06 4.10
C ILE A 7 3.87 5.64 4.92
N HIS A 8 3.73 5.60 6.23
CA HIS A 8 4.74 5.09 7.15
C HIS A 8 4.20 3.83 7.84
N LYS A 9 4.82 2.68 7.55
CA LYS A 9 4.54 1.42 8.22
C LYS A 9 5.44 1.31 9.44
N LEU A 10 4.84 1.04 10.59
CA LEU A 10 5.54 0.93 11.86
C LEU A 10 5.52 -0.53 12.35
N ASP A 11 6.55 -0.92 13.10
CA ASP A 11 6.55 -2.15 13.88
C ASP A 11 5.64 -2.06 15.12
N ALA A 12 5.56 -3.14 15.89
CA ALA A 12 4.76 -3.19 17.12
C ALA A 12 5.25 -2.25 18.23
N HIS A 13 6.45 -1.66 18.10
CA HIS A 13 7.01 -0.66 19.01
C HIS A 13 6.87 0.78 18.47
N GLY A 14 6.19 0.97 17.33
CA GLY A 14 6.02 2.26 16.70
C GLY A 14 7.25 2.76 15.93
N ARG A 15 8.26 1.91 15.68
CA ARG A 15 9.42 2.28 14.87
C ARG A 15 9.12 2.06 13.39
N GLU A 16 9.50 3.02 12.56
CA GLU A 16 9.31 2.90 11.12
C GLU A 16 10.12 1.73 10.54
N VAL A 17 9.45 0.88 9.76
CA VAL A 17 10.06 -0.25 9.04
C VAL A 17 10.00 -0.08 7.52
N TRP A 18 9.10 0.76 7.03
CA TRP A 18 8.95 1.04 5.61
C TRP A 18 8.18 2.35 5.41
N SER A 19 8.64 3.18 4.49
CA SER A 19 7.96 4.40 4.08
C SER A 19 7.95 4.49 2.56
N TYR A 20 6.83 4.91 1.98
CA TYR A 20 6.67 5.04 0.53
C TYR A 20 5.68 6.15 0.19
N ALA A 21 5.90 6.78 -0.97
CA ALA A 21 4.97 7.76 -1.53
C ALA A 21 3.80 7.03 -2.21
N ALA A 22 2.58 7.53 -1.99
CA ALA A 22 1.37 6.97 -2.56
C ALA A 22 0.45 8.08 -3.07
N ARG A 23 -0.29 7.78 -4.12
CA ARG A 23 -1.31 8.65 -4.70
C ARG A 23 -2.64 8.41 -4.01
N LEU A 24 -3.25 9.46 -3.46
CA LEU A 24 -4.59 9.37 -2.87
C LEU A 24 -5.62 9.08 -3.97
N LEU A 25 -6.35 7.98 -3.82
CA LEU A 25 -7.48 7.62 -4.69
C LEU A 25 -8.82 8.08 -4.12
N GLY A 26 -8.97 8.07 -2.80
CA GLY A 26 -10.18 8.51 -2.12
C GLY A 26 -10.05 8.48 -0.60
N ARG A 27 -10.95 9.17 0.09
CA ARG A 27 -11.05 9.17 1.55
C ARG A 27 -12.50 9.38 2.01
N GLY A 28 -12.83 8.87 3.18
CA GLY A 28 -14.10 9.09 3.87
C GLY A 28 -13.92 9.22 5.37
N GLY A 29 -15.02 9.21 6.13
CA GLY A 29 -15.03 9.50 7.58
C GLY A 29 -14.13 8.63 8.47
N GLY A 30 -13.66 7.49 7.99
CA GLY A 30 -12.76 6.61 8.72
C GLY A 30 -11.92 5.70 7.83
N TRP A 31 -11.73 6.07 6.56
CA TRP A 31 -10.93 5.28 5.62
C TRP A 31 -10.20 6.16 4.61
N ILE A 32 -9.08 5.66 4.10
CA ILE A 32 -8.38 6.21 2.94
C ILE A 32 -8.01 5.08 1.99
N THR A 33 -8.08 5.33 0.69
CA THR A 33 -7.58 4.43 -0.35
C THR A 33 -6.46 5.12 -1.10
N VAL A 34 -5.33 4.44 -1.24
CA VAL A 34 -4.14 4.94 -1.93
C VAL A 34 -3.64 3.95 -2.97
N GLU A 35 -2.88 4.46 -3.93
CA GLU A 35 -2.17 3.66 -4.92
C GLU A 35 -0.67 3.92 -4.81
N ALA A 36 0.14 2.85 -4.84
CA ALA A 36 1.59 2.92 -4.87
C ALA A 36 2.16 1.78 -5.73
N ALA A 37 3.39 1.95 -6.22
CA ALA A 37 4.17 0.84 -6.74
C ALA A 37 4.88 0.14 -5.57
N PHE A 38 4.93 -1.19 -5.58
CA PHE A 38 5.73 -1.93 -4.61
C PHE A 38 7.21 -1.64 -4.86
N ASP A 39 7.86 -0.92 -3.95
CA ASP A 39 9.21 -0.36 -4.14
C ASP A 39 10.32 -1.14 -3.43
N ARG A 40 9.97 -2.26 -2.77
CA ARG A 40 10.93 -3.14 -2.10
C ARG A 40 11.47 -4.23 -3.04
N ALA A 41 12.41 -5.03 -2.53
CA ALA A 41 12.75 -6.29 -3.18
C ALA A 41 11.56 -7.25 -3.15
N ASP A 42 11.50 -8.16 -4.12
CA ASP A 42 10.45 -9.15 -4.23
C ASP A 42 10.28 -9.90 -2.91
N ALA A 43 9.02 -10.09 -2.51
CA ALA A 43 8.67 -10.67 -1.22
C ALA A 43 7.61 -11.75 -1.41
N ASP A 44 7.83 -12.91 -0.77
CA ASP A 44 6.80 -13.93 -0.61
C ASP A 44 6.04 -13.65 0.69
N LEU A 45 4.76 -13.33 0.56
CA LEU A 45 3.85 -13.15 1.67
C LEU A 45 2.87 -14.32 1.71
N HIS A 46 3.27 -15.40 2.40
CA HIS A 46 2.43 -16.59 2.59
C HIS A 46 1.92 -17.20 1.26
N GLY A 47 2.77 -17.26 0.23
CA GLY A 47 2.44 -17.76 -1.09
C GLY A 47 1.90 -16.71 -2.07
N LEU A 48 1.71 -15.46 -1.63
CA LEU A 48 1.51 -14.31 -2.52
C LEU A 48 2.87 -13.66 -2.79
N VAL A 49 3.38 -13.80 -4.02
CA VAL A 49 4.60 -13.12 -4.46
C VAL A 49 4.26 -11.69 -4.86
N LEU A 50 4.84 -10.72 -4.13
CA LEU A 50 4.84 -9.31 -4.49
C LEU A 50 6.15 -8.99 -5.21
N ARG A 51 6.06 -8.51 -6.44
CA ARG A 51 7.23 -8.13 -7.26
C ARG A 51 7.43 -6.63 -7.21
N ARG A 52 8.68 -6.21 -7.22
CA ARG A 52 9.01 -4.79 -7.35
C ARG A 52 8.35 -4.22 -8.61
N GLY A 53 7.62 -3.14 -8.46
CA GLY A 53 6.85 -2.51 -9.54
C GLY A 53 5.38 -2.91 -9.60
N ASP A 54 4.94 -3.93 -8.84
CA ASP A 54 3.53 -4.28 -8.75
C ASP A 54 2.70 -3.07 -8.31
N ARG A 55 1.55 -2.87 -8.97
CA ARG A 55 0.63 -1.80 -8.62
C ARG A 55 -0.22 -2.24 -7.44
N MET A 56 -0.03 -1.57 -6.32
CA MET A 56 -0.76 -1.80 -5.09
C MET A 56 -1.84 -0.73 -4.91
N VAL A 57 -3.09 -1.17 -4.74
CA VAL A 57 -4.16 -0.33 -4.20
C VAL A 57 -4.45 -0.80 -2.79
N GLU A 58 -4.23 0.09 -1.81
CA GLU A 58 -4.39 -0.22 -0.40
C GLU A 58 -5.48 0.66 0.22
N GLN A 59 -6.38 0.03 0.97
CA GLN A 59 -7.38 0.71 1.78
C GLN A 59 -7.07 0.54 3.26
N PHE A 60 -6.97 1.67 3.96
CA PHE A 60 -6.76 1.77 5.40
C PHE A 60 -8.06 2.16 6.10
N PHE A 61 -8.22 1.70 7.34
CA PHE A 61 -9.35 2.03 8.19
C PHE A 61 -8.88 2.55 9.54
N ALA A 62 -9.55 3.58 10.06
CA ALA A 62 -9.23 4.16 11.38
C ALA A 62 -9.67 3.26 12.55
N GLU A 63 -10.74 2.50 12.36
CA GLU A 63 -11.40 1.72 13.43
C GLU A 63 -11.25 0.20 13.25
N ARG A 64 -10.43 -0.24 12.30
CA ARG A 64 -10.21 -1.67 12.00
C ARG A 64 -8.73 -1.99 12.01
N TRP A 65 -8.39 -3.12 12.60
CA TRP A 65 -7.00 -3.59 12.74
C TRP A 65 -6.56 -4.43 11.53
N TYR A 66 -6.96 -4.00 10.33
CA TYR A 66 -6.56 -4.60 9.07
C TYR A 66 -6.68 -3.58 7.93
N ASN A 67 -5.92 -3.83 6.86
CA ASN A 67 -6.04 -3.13 5.59
C ASN A 67 -6.49 -4.12 4.52
N VAL A 68 -7.03 -3.61 3.41
CA VAL A 68 -7.36 -4.41 2.23
C VAL A 68 -6.43 -4.02 1.09
N PHE A 69 -5.81 -5.01 0.46
CA PHE A 69 -4.91 -4.84 -0.67
C PHE A 69 -5.51 -5.43 -1.94
N ALA A 70 -5.47 -4.66 -3.03
CA ALA A 70 -5.57 -5.19 -4.39
C ALA A 70 -4.20 -5.02 -5.06
N ILE A 71 -3.59 -6.14 -5.45
CA ILE A 71 -2.28 -6.18 -6.09
C ILE A 71 -2.50 -6.54 -7.55
N HIS A 72 -1.93 -5.74 -8.45
CA HIS A 72 -1.91 -6.00 -9.88
C HIS A 72 -0.45 -6.16 -10.31
N ASP A 73 -0.18 -7.17 -11.13
CA ASP A 73 1.14 -7.39 -11.70
C ASP A 73 1.65 -6.11 -12.39
N GLY A 74 2.91 -5.75 -12.11
CA GLY A 74 3.58 -4.57 -12.66
C GLY A 74 3.75 -4.62 -14.18
N ASP A 75 3.65 -5.82 -14.75
CA ASP A 75 3.64 -6.06 -16.18
C ASP A 75 2.33 -5.56 -16.79
N GLY A 76 2.28 -4.26 -17.07
CA GLY A 76 1.22 -3.58 -17.79
C GLY A 76 1.08 -4.05 -19.25
N THR A 77 0.94 -5.35 -19.50
CA THR A 77 0.42 -5.86 -20.76
C THR A 77 -1.09 -5.68 -20.72
N ARG A 78 -1.53 -4.53 -21.23
CA ARG A 78 -2.92 -4.23 -21.52
C ARG A 78 -3.09 -4.08 -23.02
#